data_AF-A0A8H6FCS5-F1
#
_entry.id   AF-A0A8H6FCS5-F1
#
_cell.length_a   1.000
_cell.length_b   1.000
_cell.length_c   1.000
_cell.angle_alpha   90.00
_cell.angle_beta   90.00
_cell.angle_gamma   90.00
#
_symmetry.space_group_name_H-M   'P 1'
#
loop_
_entity.id
_entity.type
_entity.pdbx_description
1 polymer ?
#
loop_
_entity_poly.entity_id
_entity_poly.type
_entity_poly.pdbx_seq_one_letter_code
_entity_poly.pdbx_strand_id
1 'polypeptide(L)'
;MANGEGMVYVAMNYRLGVFGGISGPSLSASQSLALQWVQENIHLFGGDPNRVTVMGDSAGAGSVVLQITAYGGTKDPYCSNNP
;
A
#
# COMPACT_ATOMS: atom_id res chain seq x y z
N MET A 1 -18.08 -3.71 -12.82
CA MET A 1 -16.81 -4.41 -13.06
C MET A 1 -17.02 -5.88 -12.69
N ALA A 2 -17.53 -6.68 -13.62
CA ALA A 2 -17.78 -8.11 -13.41
C ALA A 2 -17.76 -8.78 -14.78
N ASN A 3 -16.58 -8.96 -15.37
CA ASN A 3 -16.39 -9.67 -16.64
C ASN A 3 -14.95 -10.24 -16.69
N GLY A 4 -14.79 -11.49 -16.22
CA GLY A 4 -13.69 -12.38 -16.61
C GLY A 4 -12.28 -12.15 -16.05
N GLU A 5 -11.89 -10.92 -15.76
CA GLU A 5 -10.62 -10.60 -15.09
C GLU A 5 -10.92 -10.26 -13.64
N GLY A 6 -10.90 -11.27 -12.78
CA GLY A 6 -11.18 -11.10 -11.36
C GLY A 6 -10.12 -10.19 -10.72
N MET A 7 -10.55 -9.10 -10.08
CA MET A 7 -9.69 -8.26 -9.26
C MET A 7 -9.96 -8.55 -7.77
N VAL A 8 -8.89 -8.68 -6.99
CA VAL A 8 -8.99 -8.74 -5.53
C VAL A 8 -8.91 -7.31 -5.00
N TYR A 9 -9.99 -6.81 -4.42
CA TYR A 9 -10.04 -5.48 -3.83
C TYR A 9 -9.73 -5.55 -2.32
N VAL A 10 -8.70 -4.81 -1.88
CA VAL A 10 -8.29 -4.74 -0.48
C VAL A 10 -8.50 -3.32 0.02
N ALA A 11 -9.41 -3.15 0.98
CA ALA A 11 -9.59 -1.89 1.70
C ALA A 11 -8.85 -1.96 3.05
N MET A 12 -7.91 -1.05 3.25
CA MET A 12 -7.09 -0.99 4.46
C MET A 12 -7.48 0.22 5.31
N ASN A 13 -7.54 0.01 6.63
CA ASN A 13 -7.75 1.07 7.60
C ASN A 13 -6.40 1.52 8.15
N TYR A 14 -6.19 2.82 8.28
CA TYR A 14 -5.04 3.40 8.95
C TYR A 14 -5.48 4.46 9.95
N ARG A 15 -4.65 4.71 10.96
CA ARG A 15 -4.97 5.65 12.04
C ARG A 15 -4.94 7.09 11.51
N LEU A 16 -5.88 7.91 11.98
CA LEU A 16 -6.02 9.33 11.65
C LEU A 16 -5.77 10.21 12.89
N GLY A 17 -5.55 11.51 12.66
CA GLY A 17 -5.34 12.50 13.72
C GLY A 17 -4.03 12.29 14.50
N VAL A 18 -3.99 12.69 15.77
CA VAL A 18 -2.79 12.56 16.63
C VAL A 18 -2.31 11.11 16.75
N PHE A 19 -3.23 10.15 16.68
CA PHE A 19 -2.93 8.72 16.73
C PHE A 19 -2.43 8.14 15.40
N GLY A 20 -2.60 8.88 14.29
CA GLY A 20 -2.04 8.56 12.98
C GLY A 20 -0.69 9.23 12.71
N GLY A 21 -0.33 10.22 13.53
CA GLY A 21 0.77 11.12 13.26
C GLY A 21 0.32 12.25 12.34
N ILE A 22 0.19 13.44 12.90
CA ILE A 22 -0.17 14.68 12.21
C ILE A 22 1.04 15.14 11.36
N SER A 23 1.44 14.35 10.34
CA SER A 23 2.72 14.43 9.61
C SER A 23 3.94 13.83 10.32
N GLY A 24 3.75 12.72 11.05
CA GLY A 24 4.87 11.93 11.61
C GLY A 24 5.16 10.66 10.79
N PRO A 25 6.36 10.06 10.90
CA PRO A 25 6.74 8.81 10.23
C PRO A 25 5.83 7.60 10.56
N SER A 26 4.93 7.74 11.54
CA SER A 26 3.92 6.74 11.88
C SER A 26 2.81 6.58 10.82
N LEU A 27 2.51 7.62 10.04
CA LEU A 27 1.47 7.57 9.01
C LEU A 27 1.90 6.67 7.83
N SER A 28 3.19 6.70 7.49
CA SER A 28 3.78 5.79 6.49
C SER A 28 3.90 4.37 7.04
N ALA A 29 4.25 4.20 8.32
CA ALA A 29 4.43 2.87 8.93
C ALA A 29 3.17 1.99 8.87
N SER A 30 1.98 2.57 9.11
CA SER A 30 0.72 1.79 9.04
C SER A 30 0.39 1.36 7.62
N GLN A 31 0.69 2.20 6.63
CA GLN A 31 0.41 1.89 5.22
C GLN A 31 1.43 0.92 4.63
N SER A 32 2.71 1.08 4.98
CA SER A 32 3.76 0.13 4.59
C SER A 32 3.53 -1.27 5.16
N LEU A 33 3.06 -1.38 6.41
CA LEU A 33 2.73 -2.68 7.01
C LEU A 33 1.55 -3.36 6.31
N ALA A 34 0.52 -2.59 5.94
CA ALA A 34 -0.62 -3.15 5.21
C ALA A 34 -0.21 -3.66 3.81
N LEU A 35 0.69 -2.95 3.13
CA LEU A 35 1.21 -3.40 1.84
C LEU A 35 2.12 -4.62 1.98
N GLN A 36 2.93 -4.69 3.03
CA GLN A 36 3.71 -5.88 3.34
C GLN A 36 2.78 -7.09 3.55
N TRP A 37 1.68 -6.91 4.29
CA TRP A 37 0.68 -7.96 4.44
C TRP A 37 0.08 -8.39 3.10
N VAL A 38 -0.25 -7.44 2.21
CA VAL A 38 -0.75 -7.76 0.87
C VAL A 38 0.29 -8.57 0.09
N GLN A 39 1.56 -8.15 0.06
CA GLN A 39 2.62 -8.88 -0.61
C GLN A 39 2.77 -10.32 -0.10
N GLU A 40 2.74 -10.49 1.21
CA GLU A 40 2.94 -11.79 1.85
C GLU A 40 1.71 -12.69 1.75
N ASN A 41 0.49 -12.16 1.62
CA ASN A 41 -0.74 -12.95 1.84
C ASN A 41 -1.74 -12.93 0.68
N ILE A 42 -1.66 -11.99 -0.28
CA ILE A 42 -2.71 -11.83 -1.30
C ILE A 42 -2.86 -13.05 -2.23
N HIS A 43 -1.78 -13.82 -2.38
CA HIS A 43 -1.76 -15.08 -3.12
C HIS A 43 -2.75 -16.12 -2.56
N LEU A 44 -3.03 -16.08 -1.24
CA LEU A 44 -4.01 -16.96 -0.59
C LEU A 44 -5.46 -16.64 -0.98
N PHE A 45 -5.71 -15.42 -1.47
CA PHE A 45 -7.02 -14.93 -1.88
C PHE A 45 -7.20 -14.94 -3.41
N GLY A 46 -6.25 -15.53 -4.14
CA GLY A 46 -6.26 -15.59 -5.60
C GLY A 46 -5.77 -14.31 -6.29
N GLY A 47 -5.15 -13.39 -5.56
CA GLY A 47 -4.48 -12.22 -6.15
C GLY A 47 -3.01 -12.51 -6.48
N ASP A 48 -2.45 -11.73 -7.40
CA ASP A 48 -1.03 -11.82 -7.75
C ASP A 48 -0.24 -10.72 -7.02
N PRO A 49 0.70 -11.05 -6.12
CA PRO A 49 1.50 -10.06 -5.40
C PRO A 49 2.38 -9.20 -6.32
N ASN A 50 2.68 -9.66 -7.55
CA ASN A 50 3.44 -8.88 -8.53
C ASN A 50 2.56 -7.92 -9.34
N ARG A 51 1.23 -7.97 -9.16
CA ARG A 51 0.26 -7.13 -9.88
C ARG A 51 -0.63 -6.36 -8.91
N VAL A 52 -0.01 -5.67 -7.97
CA VAL A 52 -0.69 -4.82 -6.98
C VAL A 52 -0.76 -3.38 -7.48
N THR A 53 -1.95 -2.79 -7.47
CA THR A 53 -2.15 -1.35 -7.75
C THR A 53 -2.64 -0.67 -6.47
N VAL A 54 -1.89 0.34 -6.00
CA VAL A 54 -2.29 1.14 -4.83
C VAL A 54 -2.93 2.43 -5.31
N MET A 55 -4.11 2.75 -4.75
CA MET A 55 -4.88 3.94 -5.09
C MET A 55 -5.41 4.60 -3.82
N GLY A 56 -5.49 5.93 -3.84
CA GLY A 56 -6.02 6.73 -2.75
C GLY A 56 -6.48 8.09 -3.23
N ASP A 57 -7.40 8.72 -2.51
CA ASP A 57 -7.91 10.06 -2.79
C ASP A 57 -7.46 11.06 -1.71
N SER A 58 -7.26 12.33 -2.08
CA SER A 58 -6.86 13.40 -1.15
C SER A 58 -5.61 13.06 -0.32
N ALA A 59 -5.70 12.96 1.01
CA ALA A 59 -4.61 12.54 1.88
C ALA A 59 -4.10 11.11 1.56
N GLY A 60 -4.95 10.25 1.02
CA GLY A 60 -4.59 8.94 0.49
C GLY A 60 -3.73 9.05 -0.77
N ALA A 61 -4.05 9.97 -1.69
CA ALA A 61 -3.22 10.23 -2.87
C ALA A 61 -1.83 10.78 -2.47
N GLY A 62 -1.79 11.69 -1.49
CA GLY A 62 -0.55 12.17 -0.89
C GLY A 62 0.29 11.05 -0.28
N SER A 63 -0.35 10.07 0.35
CA SER A 63 0.33 8.89 0.91
C SER A 63 0.91 7.97 -0.16
N VAL A 64 0.18 7.77 -1.27
CA VAL A 64 0.69 7.00 -2.43
C VAL A 64 1.92 7.68 -3.02
N VAL A 65 1.89 9.01 -3.18
CA VAL A 65 3.06 9.78 -3.64
C VAL A 65 4.23 9.64 -2.66
N LEU A 66 3.99 9.71 -1.36
CA LEU A 66 5.03 9.52 -0.34
C LEU A 66 5.64 8.12 -0.40
N GLN A 67 4.86 7.08 -0.71
CA GLN A 67 5.39 5.72 -0.86
C GLN A 67 6.23 5.57 -2.12
N ILE A 68 5.77 6.11 -3.26
CA ILE A 68 6.51 6.07 -4.52
C ILE A 68 7.82 6.85 -4.43
N THR A 69 7.81 7.99 -3.72
CA THR A 69 8.99 8.85 -3.55
C THR A 69 9.85 8.46 -2.35
N ALA A 70 9.41 7.50 -1.53
CA ALA A 70 10.19 7.00 -0.40
C ALA A 70 11.55 6.50 -0.88
N TYR A 71 12.58 6.69 -0.04
CA TYR A 71 13.97 6.30 -0.36
C TYR A 71 14.49 6.92 -1.68
N GLY A 72 13.99 8.10 -2.06
CA GLY A 72 14.37 8.78 -3.30
C GLY A 72 13.86 8.08 -4.57
N GLY A 73 12.83 7.22 -4.46
CA GLY A 73 12.30 6.43 -5.57
C GLY A 73 13.21 5.28 -6.03
N THR A 74 14.23 4.94 -5.23
CA THR A 74 15.22 3.91 -5.57
C THR A 74 14.83 2.51 -5.11
N LYS A 75 13.90 2.41 -4.16
CA LYS A 75 13.35 1.14 -3.70
C LYS A 75 11.92 1.05 -4.19
N ASP A 76 11.57 -0.07 -4.82
CA ASP A 76 10.17 -0.41 -5.06
C ASP A 76 9.51 -0.59 -3.67
N PRO A 77 8.56 0.28 -3.30
CA PRO A 77 7.90 0.20 -2.00
C PRO A 77 6.96 -1.00 -1.90
N TYR A 78 6.73 -1.72 -3.00
CA TYR A 78 5.78 -2.82 -3.10
C TYR A 78 6.46 -4.18 -3.28
N CYS A 79 7.67 -4.28 -3.82
CA CYS A 79 8.33 -5.59 -3.99
C CYS A 79 9.18 -5.97 -2.75
N SER A 80 8.86 -7.09 -2.10
CA SER A 80 9.59 -7.60 -0.91
C SER A 80 11.05 -8.02 -1.19
N ASN A 81 11.44 -8.09 -2.46
CA ASN A 81 12.76 -8.49 -2.91
C ASN A 81 13.51 -7.31 -3.55
N ASN A 82 13.98 -6.41 -2.70
CA ASN A 82 15.09 -5.51 -3.05
C ASN A 82 16.25 -5.85 -2.11
N PRO A 83 17.47 -6.15 -2.61
CA PRO A 83 18.63 -6.39 -1.76
C PRO A 83 18.95 -5.23 -0.77
#